data_AF-A0A538HYQ1-F1
#
_entry.id   AF-A0A538HYQ1-F1
#
_cell.length_a   1.000
_cell.length_b   1.000
_cell.length_c   1.000
_cell.angle_alpha   90.00
_cell.angle_beta   90.00
_cell.angle_gamma   90.00
#
_symmetry.space_group_name_H-M   'P 1'
#
loop_
_entity.id
_entity.type
_entity.pdbx_description
1 polymer ?
#
loop_
_entity_poly.entity_id
_entity_poly.type
_entity_poly.pdbx_seq_one_letter_code
_entity_poly.pdbx_strand_id
1 'polypeptide(L)'
;MALFVALGGTGYAVVRLPANSVTTVQVRNGSLLAKDFKPGQIPRGKTGPAGPAGPAGPAGPAGPAGPGGAGGAAAKWALVRPDGGIVSQSGGITLAAKPAAGQYILNFGSAVTGHPIIASGAEAADTADQRGETTAGPCGGGTEGVTCSSSDNTNSVLVQTRTSAGALGDHAFYVAIVG
;
A
#
# COMPACT_ATOMS: atom_id res chain seq x y z
N MET A 1 -29.87 116.11 -7.97
CA MET A 1 -29.12 115.03 -8.64
C MET A 1 -27.66 115.21 -8.26
N ALA A 2 -26.86 114.25 -7.84
CA ALA A 2 -27.04 112.90 -7.35
C ALA A 2 -25.72 112.53 -6.62
N LEU A 3 -25.85 111.68 -5.61
CA LEU A 3 -24.87 111.16 -4.65
C LEU A 3 -24.08 109.97 -5.23
N PHE A 4 -22.79 109.81 -4.88
CA PHE A 4 -22.09 108.51 -4.81
C PHE A 4 -20.96 108.54 -3.74
N VAL A 5 -20.93 107.53 -2.86
CA VAL A 5 -19.92 107.21 -1.81
C VAL A 5 -19.25 105.88 -2.18
N ALA A 6 -17.97 105.67 -1.85
CA ALA A 6 -17.30 104.35 -1.89
C ALA A 6 -16.28 104.17 -0.73
N LEU A 7 -16.17 102.94 -0.20
CA LEU A 7 -15.71 102.47 1.13
C LEU A 7 -14.21 102.08 1.29
N GLY A 8 -13.71 102.10 2.55
CA GLY A 8 -12.82 101.07 3.20
C GLY A 8 -11.32 101.44 3.34
N GLY A 9 -10.53 101.18 4.41
CA GLY A 9 -10.62 100.54 5.74
C GLY A 9 -9.17 100.39 6.31
N THR A 10 -8.95 100.46 7.63
CA THR A 10 -7.62 100.39 8.29
C THR A 10 -7.23 98.95 8.70
N GLY A 11 -5.95 98.59 8.61
CA GLY A 11 -5.42 97.31 9.13
C GLY A 11 -4.80 97.46 10.53
N TYR A 12 -5.04 96.48 11.43
CA TYR A 12 -4.50 96.43 12.80
C TYR A 12 -3.65 95.16 13.01
N ALA A 13 -2.54 95.26 13.75
CA ALA A 13 -1.70 94.14 14.20
C ALA A 13 -1.69 94.05 15.74
N VAL A 14 -2.15 92.92 16.30
CA VAL A 14 -2.15 92.62 17.75
C VAL A 14 -1.12 91.53 18.05
N VAL A 15 -0.28 91.79 19.05
CA VAL A 15 0.84 90.90 19.44
C VAL A 15 0.45 89.94 20.57
N ARG A 16 -0.63 90.23 21.29
CA ARG A 16 -1.05 89.46 22.46
C ARG A 16 -2.52 89.11 22.43
N LEU A 17 -2.75 87.79 22.43
CA LEU A 17 -4.04 87.16 22.52
C LEU A 17 -4.37 86.86 23.99
N PRO A 18 -5.54 87.27 24.49
CA PRO A 18 -6.02 86.86 25.81
C PRO A 18 -6.23 85.35 25.91
N ALA A 19 -6.26 84.81 27.12
CA ALA A 19 -6.53 83.39 27.34
C ALA A 19 -7.88 82.97 26.71
N ASN A 20 -7.96 81.71 26.24
CA ASN A 20 -9.11 81.13 25.52
C ASN A 20 -9.51 81.86 24.22
N SER A 21 -8.71 82.83 23.76
CA SER A 21 -8.99 83.58 22.53
C SER A 21 -8.37 82.91 21.29
N VAL A 22 -7.29 82.15 21.49
CA VAL A 22 -6.77 81.17 20.52
C VAL A 22 -7.58 79.91 20.63
N THR A 23 -8.77 80.05 20.10
CA THR A 23 -9.60 78.94 19.71
C THR A 23 -9.03 78.34 18.43
N THR A 24 -9.62 77.27 17.96
CA THR A 24 -9.18 76.54 16.78
C THR A 24 -9.06 77.40 15.51
N VAL A 25 -9.66 78.61 15.42
CA VAL A 25 -9.55 79.49 14.24
C VAL A 25 -8.17 80.08 14.03
N GLN A 26 -7.32 79.99 15.04
CA GLN A 26 -5.99 80.56 15.01
C GLN A 26 -4.89 79.49 14.87
N VAL A 27 -5.22 78.20 14.95
CA VAL A 27 -4.22 77.10 14.93
C VAL A 27 -4.04 76.57 13.50
N ARG A 28 -2.86 76.75 12.89
CA ARG A 28 -2.59 76.36 11.50
C ARG A 28 -2.07 74.93 11.38
N ASN A 29 -2.87 74.02 10.87
CA ASN A 29 -2.57 72.59 10.73
C ASN A 29 -1.16 72.18 10.24
N GLY A 30 -0.65 71.06 10.79
CA GLY A 30 0.76 70.64 10.70
C GLY A 30 1.63 71.25 11.81
N SER A 31 1.01 72.20 12.51
CA SER A 31 1.32 72.68 13.85
C SER A 31 0.80 71.79 14.97
N LEU A 32 0.30 70.57 14.68
CA LEU A 32 -0.05 69.61 15.74
C LEU A 32 0.45 68.15 15.51
N LEU A 33 1.68 67.93 15.03
CA LEU A 33 2.36 66.61 15.06
C LEU A 33 2.34 66.02 16.49
N ALA A 34 2.73 64.75 16.67
CA ALA A 34 2.77 64.13 18.01
C ALA A 34 3.53 64.97 19.06
N LYS A 35 4.52 65.75 18.59
CA LYS A 35 5.27 66.74 19.38
C LYS A 35 4.41 67.85 20.01
N ASP A 36 3.25 68.14 19.44
CA ASP A 36 2.37 69.24 19.82
C ASP A 36 1.29 68.79 20.84
N PHE A 37 1.40 67.56 21.35
CA PHE A 37 0.58 67.00 22.43
C PHE A 37 1.45 66.46 23.58
N LYS A 38 1.00 66.60 24.84
CA LYS A 38 1.76 66.17 26.02
C LYS A 38 1.91 64.64 26.09
N PRO A 39 2.98 64.13 26.76
CA PRO A 39 3.09 62.70 27.07
C PRO A 39 1.84 62.23 27.84
N GLY A 40 1.16 61.21 27.30
CA GLY A 40 -0.12 60.73 27.82
C GLY A 40 -1.36 61.50 27.34
N GLN A 41 -1.23 62.67 26.70
CA GLN A 41 -2.33 63.29 25.94
C GLN A 41 -2.55 62.61 24.59
N ILE A 42 -1.54 61.89 24.08
CA ILE A 42 -1.71 60.97 22.97
C ILE A 42 -1.97 59.58 23.57
N PRO A 43 -3.21 59.04 23.50
CA PRO A 43 -3.51 57.71 23.98
C PRO A 43 -2.64 56.67 23.25
N ARG A 44 -2.12 55.68 23.98
CA ARG A 44 -1.39 54.59 23.34
C ARG A 44 -2.31 53.90 22.34
N GLY A 45 -1.80 53.65 21.13
CA GLY A 45 -2.53 52.85 20.15
C GLY A 45 -3.00 51.53 20.74
N LYS A 46 -4.16 51.03 20.29
CA LYS A 46 -4.65 49.70 20.68
C LYS A 46 -3.59 48.66 20.35
N THR A 47 -3.45 47.65 21.21
CA THR A 47 -2.62 46.48 20.89
C THR A 47 -3.05 45.93 19.53
N GLY A 48 -2.09 45.68 18.65
CA GLY A 48 -2.38 45.12 17.33
C GLY A 48 -3.07 43.75 17.43
N PRO A 49 -3.75 43.29 16.37
CA PRO A 49 -4.34 41.96 16.35
C PRO A 49 -3.24 40.89 16.56
N ALA A 50 -3.62 39.74 17.12
CA ALA A 50 -2.73 38.59 17.16
C ALA A 50 -2.25 38.25 15.75
N GLY A 51 -0.97 37.87 15.62
CA GLY A 51 -0.44 37.40 14.34
C GLY A 51 -1.19 36.16 13.84
N PRO A 52 -1.14 35.88 12.52
CA PRO A 52 -1.71 34.66 11.98
C PRO A 52 -1.07 33.43 12.63
N ALA A 53 -1.82 32.33 12.70
CA ALA A 53 -1.28 31.05 13.12
C ALA A 53 -0.10 30.66 12.20
N GLY A 54 0.94 30.05 12.77
CA GLY A 54 2.05 29.52 11.99
C GLY A 54 1.59 28.43 11.00
N PRO A 55 2.37 28.15 9.95
CA PRO A 55 2.06 27.05 9.04
C PRO A 55 2.02 25.71 9.79
N ALA A 56 1.24 24.77 9.27
CA ALA A 56 1.27 23.40 9.78
C ALA A 56 2.70 22.83 9.68
N GLY A 57 3.09 22.04 10.69
CA GLY A 57 4.36 21.31 10.64
C GLY A 57 4.40 20.32 9.47
N PRO A 58 5.60 19.89 9.04
CA PRO A 58 5.73 18.87 8.01
C PRO A 58 5.06 17.57 8.44
N ALA A 59 4.61 16.77 7.47
CA ALA A 59 4.13 15.42 7.74
C ALA A 59 5.22 14.61 8.45
N GLY A 60 4.82 13.78 9.42
CA GLY A 60 5.74 12.84 10.06
C GLY A 60 6.31 11.83 9.06
N PRO A 61 7.45 11.18 9.38
CA PRO A 61 8.00 10.14 8.53
C PRO A 61 6.99 9.00 8.34
N ALA A 62 7.08 8.30 7.22
CA ALA A 62 6.31 7.07 7.02
C ALA A 62 6.59 6.08 8.15
N GLY A 63 5.56 5.36 8.59
CA GLY A 63 5.73 4.27 9.55
C GLY A 63 6.66 3.19 9.00
N PRO A 64 7.28 2.36 9.86
CA PRO A 64 8.09 1.23 9.42
C PRO A 64 7.25 0.30 8.54
N ALA A 65 7.90 -0.36 7.59
CA ALA A 65 7.26 -1.42 6.82
C ALA A 65 6.68 -2.47 7.78
N GLY A 66 5.47 -2.96 7.49
CA GLY A 66 4.89 -4.06 8.25
C GLY A 66 5.82 -5.29 8.21
N PRO A 67 5.77 -6.18 9.21
CA PRO A 67 6.50 -7.44 9.16
C PRO A 67 6.15 -8.18 7.87
N GLY A 68 7.17 -8.61 7.12
CA GLY A 68 6.96 -9.41 5.91
C GLY A 68 6.10 -10.62 6.26
N GLY A 69 5.09 -10.90 5.44
CA GLY A 69 4.24 -12.07 5.64
C GLY A 69 5.13 -13.31 5.76
N ALA A 70 5.02 -14.03 6.88
CA ALA A 70 5.66 -15.33 7.01
C ALA A 70 5.26 -16.15 5.78
N GLY A 71 6.24 -16.61 5.01
CA GLY A 71 5.99 -17.44 3.84
C GLY A 71 5.08 -18.59 4.26
N GLY A 72 3.81 -18.52 3.86
CA GLY A 72 2.84 -19.56 4.17
C GLY A 72 3.41 -20.88 3.69
N ALA A 73 3.29 -21.92 4.50
CA ALA A 73 3.77 -23.24 4.17
C ALA A 73 3.33 -23.59 2.74
N ALA A 74 4.30 -23.55 1.82
CA ALA A 74 4.00 -23.40 0.42
C ALA A 74 3.58 -24.77 -0.10
N ALA A 75 2.30 -24.91 -0.45
CA ALA A 75 1.83 -26.11 -1.12
C ALA A 75 2.65 -26.32 -2.40
N LYS A 76 3.32 -27.46 -2.52
CA LYS A 76 4.01 -27.84 -3.75
C LYS A 76 3.04 -28.59 -4.65
N TRP A 77 2.92 -28.18 -5.90
CA TRP A 77 1.97 -28.79 -6.84
C TRP A 77 2.56 -28.93 -8.24
N ALA A 78 2.08 -29.91 -8.99
CA ALA A 78 2.41 -30.14 -10.39
C ALA A 78 1.20 -30.62 -11.20
N LEU A 79 1.13 -30.19 -12.46
CA LEU A 79 0.28 -30.71 -13.52
C LEU A 79 1.12 -31.59 -14.44
N VAL A 80 0.74 -32.85 -14.60
CA VAL A 80 1.49 -33.85 -15.36
C VAL A 80 0.62 -34.43 -16.46
N ARG A 81 1.18 -34.59 -17.66
CA ARG A 81 0.56 -35.21 -18.84
C ARG A 81 0.68 -36.74 -18.82
N PRO A 82 -0.06 -37.47 -19.69
CA PRO A 82 0.05 -38.92 -19.79
C PRO A 82 1.45 -39.42 -20.19
N ASP A 83 2.24 -38.61 -20.90
CA ASP A 83 3.63 -38.92 -21.25
C ASP A 83 4.60 -38.76 -20.06
N GLY A 84 4.13 -38.26 -18.92
CA GLY A 84 4.94 -37.89 -17.75
C GLY A 84 5.53 -36.48 -17.82
N GLY A 85 5.27 -35.74 -18.90
CA GLY A 85 5.72 -34.36 -19.05
C GLY A 85 5.02 -33.44 -18.05
N ILE A 86 5.79 -32.66 -17.28
CA ILE A 86 5.26 -31.65 -16.36
C ILE A 86 4.90 -30.40 -17.16
N VAL A 87 3.62 -30.03 -17.17
CA VAL A 87 3.10 -28.84 -17.87
C VAL A 87 3.32 -27.57 -17.06
N SER A 88 3.06 -27.65 -15.76
CA SER A 88 3.14 -26.52 -14.85
C SER A 88 3.38 -27.03 -13.43
N GLN A 89 4.10 -26.25 -12.62
CA GLN A 89 4.42 -26.62 -11.26
C GLN A 89 4.78 -25.41 -10.39
N SER A 90 4.74 -25.59 -9.08
CA SER A 90 5.20 -24.60 -8.08
C SER A 90 6.73 -24.48 -7.97
N GLY A 91 7.49 -25.40 -8.59
CA GLY A 91 8.96 -25.36 -8.64
C GLY A 91 9.64 -26.51 -7.88
N GLY A 92 10.77 -26.97 -8.44
CA GLY A 92 11.63 -28.01 -7.84
C GLY A 92 11.10 -29.44 -7.95
N ILE A 93 10.03 -29.67 -8.73
CA ILE A 93 9.42 -30.99 -8.93
C ILE A 93 9.91 -31.58 -10.26
N THR A 94 10.30 -32.85 -10.24
CA THR A 94 10.78 -33.58 -11.43
C THR A 94 10.13 -34.95 -11.53
N LEU A 95 9.90 -35.43 -12.76
CA LEU A 95 9.58 -36.85 -12.98
C LEU A 95 10.83 -37.68 -12.74
N ALA A 96 10.83 -38.47 -11.65
CA ALA A 96 11.92 -39.37 -11.33
C ALA A 96 11.84 -40.65 -12.18
N ALA A 97 10.65 -41.19 -12.38
CA ALA A 97 10.44 -42.36 -13.23
C ALA A 97 8.97 -42.55 -13.65
N LYS A 98 8.75 -43.29 -14.73
CA LYS A 98 7.45 -43.81 -15.17
C LYS A 98 7.58 -45.32 -15.38
N PRO A 99 7.50 -46.15 -14.32
CA PRO A 99 7.86 -47.57 -14.39
C PRO A 99 6.87 -48.41 -15.22
N ALA A 100 5.61 -47.97 -15.34
CA ALA A 100 4.59 -48.63 -16.13
C ALA A 100 3.54 -47.62 -16.61
N ALA A 101 2.61 -48.07 -17.45
CA ALA A 101 1.42 -47.29 -17.77
C ALA A 101 0.64 -46.98 -16.48
N GLY A 102 0.18 -45.74 -16.35
CA GLY A 102 -0.56 -45.23 -15.20
C GLY A 102 0.24 -45.17 -13.90
N GLN A 103 1.57 -45.27 -13.93
CA GLN A 103 2.42 -45.12 -12.73
C GLN A 103 3.50 -44.06 -12.96
N TYR A 104 3.52 -43.06 -12.09
CA TYR A 104 4.44 -41.93 -12.17
C TYR A 104 5.08 -41.72 -10.80
N ILE A 105 6.40 -41.59 -10.77
CA ILE A 105 7.14 -41.28 -9.56
C ILE A 105 7.70 -39.87 -9.72
N LEU A 106 7.22 -38.95 -8.88
CA LEU A 106 7.61 -37.55 -8.89
C LEU A 106 8.48 -37.28 -7.67
N ASN A 107 9.61 -36.60 -7.86
CA ASN A 107 10.44 -36.10 -6.78
C ASN A 107 10.09 -34.63 -6.52
N PHE A 108 9.69 -34.31 -5.29
CA PHE A 108 9.30 -32.95 -4.89
C PHE A 108 10.46 -32.11 -4.35
N GLY A 109 11.68 -32.66 -4.30
CA GLY A 109 12.89 -32.00 -3.83
C GLY A 109 12.96 -31.78 -2.32
N SER A 110 11.94 -32.20 -1.57
CA SER A 110 11.84 -32.14 -0.12
C SER A 110 10.97 -33.28 0.40
N ALA A 111 11.09 -33.60 1.69
CA ALA A 111 10.34 -34.69 2.29
C ALA A 111 8.83 -34.44 2.18
N VAL A 112 8.10 -35.49 1.81
CA VAL A 112 6.65 -35.49 1.57
C VAL A 112 5.88 -36.27 2.64
N THR A 113 6.59 -37.09 3.42
CA THR A 113 6.05 -37.81 4.58
C THR A 113 5.53 -36.85 5.64
N GLY A 114 4.47 -37.23 6.36
CA GLY A 114 3.79 -36.39 7.35
C GLY A 114 2.92 -35.27 6.78
N HIS A 115 2.78 -35.17 5.45
CA HIS A 115 1.98 -34.15 4.79
C HIS A 115 0.84 -34.77 3.96
N PRO A 116 -0.34 -34.13 3.88
CA PRO A 116 -1.42 -34.60 3.03
C PRO A 116 -1.03 -34.47 1.55
N ILE A 117 -1.19 -35.57 0.81
CA ILE A 117 -0.99 -35.63 -0.63
C ILE A 117 -2.37 -35.70 -1.29
N ILE A 118 -2.65 -34.74 -2.17
CA ILE A 118 -3.92 -34.66 -2.90
C ILE A 118 -3.62 -34.87 -4.37
N ALA A 119 -4.37 -35.74 -5.03
CA ALA A 119 -4.28 -35.94 -6.46
C ALA A 119 -5.66 -35.94 -7.10
N SER A 120 -5.73 -35.45 -8.34
CA SER A 120 -6.95 -35.43 -9.14
C SER A 120 -6.62 -35.69 -10.60
N GLY A 121 -7.60 -36.16 -11.37
CA GLY A 121 -7.50 -36.16 -12.83
C GLY A 121 -7.32 -34.75 -13.38
N ALA A 122 -6.74 -34.64 -14.59
CA ALA A 122 -6.58 -33.40 -15.32
C ALA A 122 -6.81 -33.62 -16.83
N GLU A 123 -6.93 -32.52 -17.58
CA GLU A 123 -7.22 -32.51 -19.02
C GLU A 123 -5.97 -32.29 -19.90
N ALA A 124 -4.78 -32.24 -19.29
CA ALA A 124 -3.56 -31.77 -19.95
C ALA A 124 -3.10 -32.69 -21.09
N ALA A 125 -3.48 -32.34 -22.32
CA ALA A 125 -3.29 -33.17 -23.51
C ALA A 125 -3.88 -34.59 -23.38
N ASP A 126 -4.94 -34.72 -22.58
CA ASP A 126 -5.62 -35.98 -22.31
C ASP A 126 -7.13 -35.79 -22.47
N THR A 127 -7.61 -35.92 -23.70
CA THR A 127 -9.01 -35.65 -24.09
C THR A 127 -9.89 -36.90 -24.07
N ALA A 128 -9.46 -37.97 -23.40
CA ALA A 128 -10.27 -39.17 -23.26
C ALA A 128 -11.44 -38.94 -22.29
N ASP A 129 -12.64 -39.34 -22.70
CA ASP A 129 -13.92 -38.99 -22.03
C ASP A 129 -14.10 -39.65 -20.65
N GLN A 130 -13.30 -40.67 -20.30
CA GLN A 130 -13.52 -41.46 -19.08
C GLN A 130 -12.21 -41.83 -18.37
N ARG A 131 -11.89 -41.05 -17.32
CA ARG A 131 -10.82 -41.31 -16.35
C ARG A 131 -11.35 -42.10 -15.15
N GLY A 132 -10.51 -42.98 -14.61
CA GLY A 132 -10.75 -43.65 -13.34
C GLY A 132 -10.13 -42.90 -12.16
N GLU A 133 -9.95 -43.63 -11.07
CA GLU A 133 -9.34 -43.13 -9.85
C GLU A 133 -7.89 -42.66 -10.08
N THR A 134 -7.51 -41.55 -9.44
CA THR A 134 -6.12 -41.13 -9.29
C THR A 134 -5.73 -41.22 -7.82
N THR A 135 -4.75 -42.03 -7.50
CA THR A 135 -4.24 -42.22 -6.13
C THR A 135 -2.80 -41.74 -6.05
N ALA A 136 -2.43 -41.07 -4.96
CA ALA A 136 -1.05 -40.65 -4.72
C ALA A 136 -0.64 -40.98 -3.29
N GLY A 137 0.63 -41.38 -3.12
CA GLY A 137 1.20 -41.69 -1.81
C GLY A 137 2.72 -41.54 -1.82
N PRO A 138 3.35 -41.31 -0.64
CA PRO A 138 4.79 -41.16 -0.57
C PRO A 138 5.49 -42.50 -0.87
N CYS A 139 6.68 -42.42 -1.45
CA CYS A 139 7.59 -43.55 -1.56
C CYS A 139 8.40 -43.72 -0.26
N GLY A 140 9.20 -44.79 -0.16
CA GLY A 140 10.19 -44.99 0.91
C GLY A 140 9.86 -46.07 1.93
N GLY A 141 8.89 -46.96 1.64
CA GLY A 141 8.65 -48.20 2.39
C GLY A 141 8.28 -48.06 3.89
N GLY A 142 8.08 -46.84 4.39
CA GLY A 142 7.62 -46.57 5.76
C GLY A 142 6.12 -46.82 5.94
N THR A 143 5.60 -46.59 7.15
CA THR A 143 4.18 -46.83 7.48
C THR A 143 3.19 -45.97 6.68
N GLU A 144 3.64 -44.84 6.14
CA GLU A 144 2.84 -43.91 5.34
C GLU A 144 3.00 -44.13 3.83
N GLY A 145 4.00 -44.91 3.40
CA GLY A 145 4.46 -44.94 2.01
C GLY A 145 4.54 -46.34 1.40
N VAL A 146 4.72 -46.36 0.10
CA VAL A 146 4.86 -47.59 -0.70
C VAL A 146 6.30 -47.74 -1.18
N THR A 147 6.71 -48.98 -1.48
CA THR A 147 8.02 -49.23 -2.10
C THR A 147 7.97 -48.90 -3.59
N CYS A 148 8.81 -47.97 -4.01
CA CYS A 148 8.96 -47.52 -5.40
C CYS A 148 10.18 -48.18 -6.07
N SER A 149 10.15 -48.41 -7.39
CA SER A 149 11.17 -49.22 -8.07
C SER A 149 12.47 -48.49 -8.45
N SER A 150 12.47 -47.15 -8.51
CA SER A 150 13.58 -46.35 -9.05
C SER A 150 13.83 -45.03 -8.31
N SER A 151 12.96 -44.64 -7.38
CA SER A 151 13.12 -43.48 -6.52
C SER A 151 12.40 -43.72 -5.18
N ASP A 152 12.84 -44.74 -4.46
CA ASP A 152 12.26 -45.14 -3.16
C ASP A 152 12.84 -44.31 -2.02
N ASN A 153 12.36 -43.08 -1.87
CA ASN A 153 12.80 -42.15 -0.83
C ASN A 153 11.65 -41.25 -0.36
N THR A 154 11.87 -40.59 0.77
CA THR A 154 10.88 -39.73 1.45
C THR A 154 10.54 -38.44 0.70
N ASN A 155 11.23 -38.12 -0.40
CA ASN A 155 10.95 -36.95 -1.23
C ASN A 155 10.10 -37.30 -2.46
N SER A 156 9.85 -38.59 -2.68
CA SER A 156 9.20 -39.10 -3.88
C SER A 156 7.75 -39.45 -3.60
N VAL A 157 6.89 -39.23 -4.58
CA VAL A 157 5.47 -39.58 -4.56
C VAL A 157 5.18 -40.49 -5.73
N LEU A 158 4.58 -41.65 -5.45
CA LEU A 158 3.97 -42.49 -6.47
C LEU A 158 2.56 -41.96 -6.74
N VAL A 159 2.29 -41.58 -7.98
CA VAL A 159 0.95 -41.31 -8.48
C VAL A 159 0.54 -42.46 -9.41
N GLN A 160 -0.65 -42.99 -9.18
CA GLN A 160 -1.27 -43.98 -10.04
C GLN A 160 -2.54 -43.43 -10.64
N THR A 161 -2.65 -43.48 -11.96
CA THR A 161 -3.86 -43.15 -12.70
C THR A 161 -4.49 -44.42 -13.26
N ARG A 162 -5.82 -44.50 -13.19
CA ARG A 162 -6.58 -45.64 -13.69
C ARG A 162 -7.55 -45.22 -14.79
N THR A 163 -7.91 -46.16 -15.64
CA THR A 163 -9.03 -46.04 -16.59
C THR A 163 -10.36 -46.17 -15.84
N SER A 164 -11.48 -45.86 -16.51
CA SER A 164 -12.82 -46.09 -15.93
C SER A 164 -13.11 -47.54 -15.54
N ALA A 165 -12.38 -48.51 -16.09
CA ALA A 165 -12.46 -49.92 -15.72
C ALA A 165 -11.58 -50.29 -14.50
N GLY A 166 -10.84 -49.33 -13.92
CA GLY A 166 -9.97 -49.54 -12.75
C GLY A 166 -8.58 -50.11 -13.08
N ALA A 167 -8.28 -50.38 -14.36
CA ALA A 167 -6.94 -50.78 -14.79
C ALA A 167 -5.98 -49.58 -14.78
N LEU A 168 -4.69 -49.82 -14.51
CA LEU A 168 -3.68 -48.76 -14.66
C LEU A 168 -3.64 -48.27 -16.11
N GLY A 169 -3.70 -46.96 -16.29
CA GLY A 169 -3.73 -46.32 -17.60
C GLY A 169 -3.16 -44.92 -17.53
N ASP A 170 -2.44 -44.52 -18.58
CA ASP A 170 -1.80 -43.20 -18.65
C ASP A 170 -2.87 -42.11 -18.81
N HIS A 171 -3.01 -41.27 -17.79
CA HIS A 171 -3.86 -40.09 -17.81
C HIS A 171 -3.15 -38.88 -17.23
N ALA A 172 -3.60 -37.68 -17.60
CA ALA A 172 -3.13 -36.45 -17.00
C ALA A 172 -3.69 -36.30 -15.57
N PHE A 173 -2.90 -35.69 -14.70
CA PHE A 173 -3.29 -35.47 -13.30
C PHE A 173 -2.66 -34.22 -12.70
N TYR A 174 -3.31 -33.68 -11.67
CA TYR A 174 -2.70 -32.78 -10.70
C TYR A 174 -2.27 -33.58 -9.47
N VAL A 175 -1.17 -33.17 -8.87
CA VAL A 175 -0.76 -33.61 -7.54
C VAL A 175 -0.29 -32.41 -6.74
N ALA A 176 -0.65 -32.39 -5.46
CA ALA A 176 -0.24 -31.35 -4.53
C ALA A 176 0.10 -31.94 -3.16
N ILE A 177 1.04 -31.30 -2.48
CA ILE A 177 1.43 -31.58 -1.10
C ILE A 177 1.24 -30.29 -0.33
N VAL A 178 0.42 -30.34 0.72
CA VAL A 178 0.16 -29.17 1.57
C VAL A 178 1.15 -29.20 2.72
N GLY A 179 2.00 -28.16 2.78
CA GLY A 179 2.99 -27.93 3.83
C GLY A 179 2.41 -27.28 5.07
#